data_AF-A0AAN6I5M9-F1
#
_entry.id   AF-A0AAN6I5M9-F1
#
_cell.length_a   1.000
_cell.length_b   1.000
_cell.length_c   1.000
_cell.angle_alpha   90.00
_cell.angle_beta   90.00
_cell.angle_gamma   90.00
#
_symmetry.space_group_name_H-M   'P 1'
#
loop_
_entity.id
_entity.type
_entity.pdbx_description
1 polymer ?
#
loop_
_entity_poly.entity_id
_entity_poly.type
_entity_poly.pdbx_seq_one_letter_code
_entity_poly.pdbx_strand_id
1 'polypeptide(L)'
;MDEISAFLSWIVMGNFLWILVGTTTFCGLLIYVGNTFTDGKINKKFLQKLITFDNKLNVDISKDDFKASWEDGAIKLQNLVVGFGPNEHLHYSLKIDTVTVTLSLGKWLDGKGLIKDVDLTGVVGSAHMDEHYQEVMDESFSAKYEFEHFQINNLKLVVKRKNCPPLEVEIFNCKLPRLRRNWITYDFINADAFSGSINGSLITLHKRQNQFAKFSALDHTEDTNPWKKITRLRIDQLDLARVTGPVSKLNWLRSGSVELTVDIMLPTEDDSDSIKELLLPGNETMEENKYVVMDFKVNFHDLHARVPAKMPCSSLTNAPYISEADLRSLITFINDKRFGLAMRTAETWDIDENPFDGSDLATEPDEGKAADPRVPPIKFRLVHNLANFELVDMVACLGLHTDPARDLSGAQEQSFENTNKLIDAAMAEMLGLLMLYKEELQQRLIEAYSKRTNFEIFFNNFILGNLILVGLGSFVI
;
A
#
# COMPACT_ATOMS: atom_id res chain seq x y z
N MET A 1 20.66 -51.75 -35.22
CA MET A 1 21.13 -50.51 -34.57
C MET A 1 20.03 -49.46 -34.64
N ASP A 2 19.47 -49.19 -35.83
CA ASP A 2 18.45 -48.15 -36.03
C ASP A 2 17.10 -48.40 -35.34
N GLU A 3 16.64 -49.65 -35.25
CA GLU A 3 15.38 -49.96 -34.53
C GLU A 3 15.53 -49.84 -33.02
N ILE A 4 16.69 -50.21 -32.49
CA ILE A 4 17.01 -50.09 -31.06
C ILE A 4 17.19 -48.62 -30.69
N SER A 5 17.84 -47.82 -31.55
CA SER A 5 17.99 -46.38 -31.33
C SER A 5 16.67 -45.64 -31.49
N ALA A 6 15.80 -46.02 -32.44
CA ALA A 6 14.46 -45.45 -32.58
C ALA A 6 13.57 -45.76 -31.37
N PHE A 7 13.62 -46.99 -30.85
CA PHE A 7 12.92 -47.38 -29.64
C PHE A 7 13.44 -46.64 -28.39
N LEU A 8 14.76 -46.52 -28.25
CA LEU A 8 15.39 -45.69 -27.21
C LEU A 8 14.98 -44.22 -27.33
N SER A 9 14.97 -43.67 -28.54
CA SER A 9 14.59 -42.28 -28.80
C SER A 9 13.12 -42.03 -28.46
N TRP A 10 12.22 -42.97 -28.78
CA TRP A 10 10.80 -42.87 -28.43
C TRP A 10 10.57 -42.95 -26.91
N ILE A 11 11.26 -43.86 -26.21
CA ILE A 11 11.19 -43.95 -24.75
C ILE A 11 11.75 -42.67 -24.11
N VAL A 12 12.91 -42.20 -24.56
CA VAL A 12 13.52 -40.98 -24.03
C VAL A 12 12.64 -39.77 -24.32
N MET A 13 12.12 -39.64 -25.53
CA MET A 13 11.23 -38.54 -25.92
C MET A 13 9.90 -38.58 -25.18
N GLY A 14 9.31 -39.77 -24.97
CA GLY A 14 8.08 -39.94 -24.21
C GLY A 14 8.24 -39.60 -22.73
N ASN A 15 9.34 -40.05 -22.11
CA ASN A 15 9.66 -39.69 -20.72
C ASN A 15 9.97 -38.19 -20.60
N PHE A 16 10.70 -37.62 -21.55
CA PHE A 16 11.00 -36.18 -21.56
C PHE A 16 9.74 -35.34 -21.71
N LEU A 17 8.84 -35.70 -22.64
CA LEU A 17 7.57 -35.03 -22.85
C LEU A 17 6.66 -35.16 -21.62
N TRP A 18 6.67 -36.31 -20.95
CA TRP A 18 5.93 -36.51 -19.70
C TRP A 18 6.49 -35.66 -18.55
N ILE A 19 7.81 -35.51 -18.42
CA ILE A 19 8.43 -34.63 -17.42
C ILE A 19 8.11 -33.15 -17.73
N LEU A 20 8.07 -32.78 -19.01
CA LEU A 20 7.77 -31.41 -19.44
C LEU A 20 6.30 -31.03 -19.16
N VAL A 21 5.37 -31.95 -19.42
CA VAL A 21 3.92 -31.72 -19.20
C VAL A 21 3.51 -31.97 -17.74
N GLY A 22 4.14 -32.94 -17.06
CA GLY A 22 3.77 -33.43 -15.74
C GLY A 22 4.86 -33.26 -14.69
N THR A 23 5.60 -32.15 -14.70
CA THR A 23 6.75 -31.93 -13.81
C THR A 23 6.42 -32.15 -12.33
N THR A 24 5.29 -31.61 -11.86
CA THR A 24 4.83 -31.81 -10.48
C THR A 24 4.49 -33.27 -10.19
N THR A 25 3.82 -33.96 -11.12
CA THR A 25 3.46 -35.38 -10.98
C THR A 25 4.71 -36.26 -10.92
N PHE A 26 5.71 -35.96 -11.75
CA PHE A 26 6.99 -36.66 -11.74
C PHE A 26 7.72 -36.49 -10.41
N CYS A 27 7.89 -35.24 -9.94
CA CYS A 27 8.50 -34.96 -8.64
C CYS A 27 7.69 -35.55 -7.48
N GLY A 28 6.36 -35.48 -7.55
CA GLY A 28 5.44 -36.08 -6.57
C GLY A 28 5.59 -37.59 -6.46
N LEU A 29 5.74 -38.29 -7.59
CA LEU A 29 5.99 -39.73 -7.63
C LEU A 29 7.35 -40.09 -7.00
N LEU A 30 8.39 -39.28 -7.24
CA LEU A 30 9.68 -39.47 -6.57
C LEU A 30 9.58 -39.31 -5.05
N ILE A 31 8.80 -38.34 -4.58
CA ILE A 31 8.54 -38.14 -3.14
C ILE A 31 7.78 -39.35 -2.57
N TYR A 32 6.75 -39.82 -3.26
CA TYR A 32 5.95 -40.98 -2.87
C TYR A 32 6.79 -42.26 -2.75
N VAL A 33 7.61 -42.55 -3.77
CA VAL A 33 8.54 -43.68 -3.76
C VAL A 33 9.57 -43.51 -2.63
N GLY A 34 10.19 -42.34 -2.51
CA GLY A 34 11.19 -42.07 -1.48
C GLY A 34 10.64 -42.23 -0.05
N ASN A 35 9.40 -41.81 0.19
CA ASN A 35 8.69 -41.98 1.47
C ASN A 35 8.48 -43.47 1.81
N THR A 36 8.27 -44.31 0.80
CA THR A 36 8.03 -45.76 0.98
C THR A 36 9.33 -46.51 1.30
N PHE A 37 10.46 -46.13 0.69
CA PHE A 37 11.69 -46.92 0.76
C PHE A 37 12.72 -46.43 1.78
N THR A 38 12.64 -45.18 2.26
CA THR A 38 13.76 -44.56 2.98
C THR A 38 13.49 -44.03 4.38
N ASP A 39 12.33 -44.35 4.97
CA ASP A 39 12.01 -43.93 6.35
C ASP A 39 12.22 -42.41 6.57
N GLY A 40 11.99 -41.61 5.52
CA GLY A 40 12.13 -40.14 5.52
C GLY A 40 13.55 -39.54 5.35
N LYS A 41 14.64 -40.32 5.38
CA LYS A 41 16.02 -39.74 5.42
C LYS A 41 16.55 -39.21 4.08
N ILE A 42 16.29 -39.88 2.95
CA ILE A 42 16.73 -39.41 1.62
C ILE A 42 15.90 -38.20 1.14
N ASN A 43 14.64 -38.12 1.56
CA ASN A 43 13.72 -37.09 1.08
C ASN A 43 14.13 -35.67 1.48
N LYS A 44 14.65 -35.46 2.71
CA LYS A 44 14.99 -34.12 3.20
C LYS A 44 16.01 -33.39 2.31
N LYS A 45 17.09 -34.06 1.90
CA LYS A 45 18.14 -33.45 1.06
C LYS A 45 17.70 -33.19 -0.38
N PHE A 46 16.94 -34.12 -0.97
CA PHE A 46 16.40 -33.96 -2.32
C PHE A 46 15.38 -32.81 -2.35
N LEU A 47 14.45 -32.78 -1.40
CA LEU A 47 13.44 -31.73 -1.28
C LEU A 47 14.06 -30.37 -1.02
N GLN A 48 15.05 -30.29 -0.13
CA GLN A 48 15.78 -29.04 0.11
C GLN A 48 16.37 -28.52 -1.19
N LYS A 49 17.10 -29.36 -1.95
CA LYS A 49 17.68 -28.97 -3.25
C LYS A 49 16.64 -28.64 -4.31
N LEU A 50 15.49 -29.30 -4.30
CA LEU A 50 14.40 -29.03 -5.26
C LEU A 50 13.77 -27.67 -4.99
N ILE A 51 13.48 -27.36 -3.72
CA ILE A 51 12.88 -26.10 -3.32
C ILE A 51 13.88 -24.95 -3.51
N THR A 52 15.18 -25.16 -3.24
CA THR A 52 16.22 -24.15 -3.43
C THR A 52 16.91 -24.24 -4.78
N PHE A 53 16.30 -24.88 -5.78
CA PHE A 53 16.96 -25.17 -7.05
C PHE A 53 17.25 -23.90 -7.86
N ASP A 54 16.32 -22.95 -7.82
CA ASP A 54 16.28 -21.76 -8.66
C ASP A 54 16.09 -20.46 -7.87
N ASN A 55 16.35 -20.51 -6.57
CA ASN A 55 16.27 -19.39 -5.65
C ASN A 55 17.39 -19.46 -4.61
N LYS A 56 17.68 -18.33 -3.96
CA LYS A 56 18.74 -18.17 -2.96
C LYS A 56 18.20 -18.27 -1.53
N LEU A 57 17.08 -18.95 -1.33
CA LEU A 57 16.50 -19.13 0.01
C LEU A 57 17.29 -20.16 0.82
N ASN A 58 17.53 -19.85 2.09
CA ASN A 58 18.01 -20.81 3.07
C ASN A 58 16.83 -21.56 3.64
N VAL A 59 16.60 -22.78 3.18
CA VAL A 59 15.53 -23.64 3.70
C VAL A 59 16.14 -24.65 4.66
N ASP A 60 15.75 -24.54 5.93
CA ASP A 60 16.10 -25.50 6.97
C ASP A 60 14.97 -26.53 7.15
N ILE A 61 15.30 -27.77 6.80
CA ILE A 61 14.45 -28.96 6.82
C ILE A 61 14.96 -29.96 7.88
N SER A 62 15.94 -29.56 8.69
CA SER A 62 16.64 -30.47 9.60
C SER A 62 15.77 -30.95 10.76
N LYS A 63 14.71 -30.22 11.11
CA LYS A 63 13.81 -30.59 12.22
C LYS A 63 13.11 -31.93 11.99
N ASP A 64 12.86 -32.64 13.09
CA ASP A 64 12.27 -33.98 13.08
C ASP A 64 10.79 -33.98 12.71
N ASP A 65 10.10 -32.83 12.84
CA ASP A 65 8.68 -32.66 12.54
C ASP A 65 8.40 -32.32 11.06
N PHE A 66 9.43 -32.15 10.23
CA PHE A 66 9.25 -31.91 8.80
C PHE A 66 8.60 -33.11 8.10
N LYS A 67 7.60 -32.82 7.26
CA LYS A 67 6.92 -33.83 6.43
C LYS A 67 6.75 -33.32 5.01
N ALA A 68 6.81 -34.25 4.06
CA ALA A 68 6.52 -33.98 2.66
C ALA A 68 5.58 -35.06 2.11
N SER A 69 4.50 -34.62 1.48
CA SER A 69 3.54 -35.49 0.79
C SER A 69 3.23 -34.95 -0.60
N TRP A 70 2.65 -35.81 -1.41
CA TRP A 70 2.09 -35.45 -2.71
C TRP A 70 0.61 -35.80 -2.69
N GLU A 71 -0.24 -34.78 -2.75
CA GLU A 71 -1.70 -34.86 -2.64
C GLU A 71 -2.29 -33.92 -3.70
N ASP A 72 -3.39 -34.33 -4.35
CA ASP A 72 -4.12 -33.52 -5.33
C ASP A 72 -3.27 -32.89 -6.45
N GLY A 73 -2.21 -33.58 -6.88
CA GLY A 73 -1.31 -33.10 -7.93
C GLY A 73 -0.32 -32.02 -7.48
N ALA A 74 -0.26 -31.69 -6.18
CA ALA A 74 0.63 -30.69 -5.61
C ALA A 74 1.59 -31.30 -4.57
N ILE A 75 2.77 -30.69 -4.42
CA ILE A 75 3.77 -31.07 -3.42
C ILE A 75 3.48 -30.28 -2.15
N LYS A 76 3.19 -30.98 -1.07
CA LYS A 76 2.87 -30.40 0.24
C LYS A 76 4.01 -30.63 1.20
N LEU A 77 4.49 -29.55 1.79
CA LEU A 77 5.61 -29.52 2.71
C LEU A 77 5.12 -28.93 4.03
N GLN A 78 5.50 -29.52 5.16
CA GLN A 78 5.05 -29.09 6.48
C GLN A 78 6.23 -28.82 7.41
N ASN A 79 6.06 -27.81 8.28
CA ASN A 79 7.03 -27.40 9.30
C ASN A 79 8.39 -27.00 8.70
N LEU A 80 8.38 -25.98 7.83
CA LEU A 80 9.59 -25.44 7.20
C LEU A 80 10.07 -24.20 7.93
N VAL A 81 11.38 -24.01 7.97
CA VAL A 81 11.97 -22.72 8.32
C VAL A 81 12.70 -22.21 7.09
N VAL A 82 12.28 -21.05 6.59
CA VAL A 82 12.85 -20.40 5.42
C VAL A 82 13.49 -19.10 5.90
N GLY A 83 14.68 -18.80 5.40
CA GLY A 83 15.30 -17.51 5.63
C GLY A 83 16.08 -17.02 4.42
N PHE A 84 16.46 -15.76 4.48
CA PHE A 84 17.34 -15.13 3.51
C PHE A 84 18.39 -14.31 4.26
N GLY A 85 19.65 -14.44 3.85
CA GLY A 85 20.84 -13.92 4.52
C GLY A 85 22.03 -14.88 4.38
N PRO A 86 23.28 -14.47 4.65
CA PRO A 86 23.67 -13.45 5.62
C PRO A 86 24.07 -12.15 4.93
N ASN A 87 23.09 -11.35 4.52
CA ASN A 87 23.35 -9.97 4.16
C ASN A 87 23.17 -9.12 5.42
N GLU A 88 24.12 -8.23 5.72
CA GLU A 88 24.08 -7.42 6.94
C GLU A 88 22.85 -6.49 6.98
N HIS A 89 22.37 -6.08 5.80
CA HIS A 89 21.37 -5.02 5.68
C HIS A 89 19.93 -5.51 5.59
N LEU A 90 19.70 -6.71 5.04
CA LEU A 90 18.39 -7.33 4.90
C LEU A 90 18.46 -8.82 5.22
N HIS A 91 17.75 -9.23 6.27
CA HIS A 91 17.56 -10.63 6.58
C HIS A 91 16.16 -10.91 7.10
N TYR A 92 15.61 -12.05 6.74
CA TYR A 92 14.33 -12.51 7.26
C TYR A 92 14.38 -14.00 7.61
N SER A 93 13.58 -14.38 8.60
CA SER A 93 13.38 -15.76 9.02
C SER A 93 11.89 -16.00 9.23
N LEU A 94 11.37 -16.98 8.52
CA LEU A 94 9.97 -17.35 8.43
C LEU A 94 9.84 -18.82 8.81
N LYS A 95 9.03 -19.11 9.83
CA LYS A 95 8.52 -20.45 10.08
C LYS A 95 7.21 -20.60 9.32
N ILE A 96 7.07 -21.68 8.56
CA ILE A 96 5.88 -21.96 7.76
C ILE A 96 5.33 -23.32 8.14
N ASP A 97 4.07 -23.37 8.54
CA ASP A 97 3.42 -24.62 8.95
C ASP A 97 3.10 -25.51 7.76
N THR A 98 2.58 -24.96 6.65
CA THR A 98 2.33 -25.71 5.41
C THR A 98 2.61 -24.87 4.17
N VAL A 99 3.33 -25.46 3.22
CA VAL A 99 3.63 -24.92 1.90
C VAL A 99 3.17 -25.94 0.86
N THR A 100 2.24 -25.57 0.00
CA THR A 100 1.79 -26.39 -1.12
C THR A 100 2.28 -25.74 -2.41
N VAL A 101 3.00 -26.49 -3.25
CA VAL A 101 3.58 -25.98 -4.49
C VAL A 101 3.31 -26.88 -5.68
N THR A 102 3.20 -26.25 -6.84
CA THR A 102 3.23 -26.92 -8.15
C THR A 102 4.47 -26.48 -8.92
N LEU A 103 4.97 -27.33 -9.82
CA LEU A 103 6.18 -27.09 -10.59
C LEU A 103 5.86 -27.06 -12.10
N SER A 104 6.62 -26.27 -12.86
CA SER A 104 6.49 -26.17 -14.31
C SER A 104 7.85 -26.10 -14.98
N LEU A 105 8.26 -27.18 -15.65
CA LEU A 105 9.52 -27.19 -16.40
C LEU A 105 9.46 -26.24 -17.61
N GLY A 106 8.31 -26.12 -18.28
CA GLY A 106 8.16 -25.19 -19.41
C GLY A 106 8.44 -23.75 -19.00
N LYS A 107 7.84 -23.30 -17.89
CA LYS A 107 8.07 -21.97 -17.30
C LYS A 107 9.54 -21.77 -16.88
N TRP A 108 10.17 -22.81 -16.35
CA TRP A 108 11.58 -22.77 -15.99
C TRP A 108 12.48 -22.62 -17.22
N LEU A 109 12.20 -23.34 -18.31
CA LEU A 109 12.90 -23.20 -19.59
C LEU A 109 12.73 -21.80 -20.21
N ASP A 110 11.58 -21.17 -19.98
CA ASP A 110 11.33 -19.76 -20.36
C ASP A 110 12.06 -18.75 -19.45
N GLY A 111 12.76 -19.21 -18.40
CA GLY A 111 13.49 -18.37 -17.45
C GLY A 111 12.63 -17.70 -16.39
N LYS A 112 11.38 -18.12 -16.21
CA LYS A 112 10.41 -17.55 -15.25
C LYS A 112 10.34 -18.28 -13.91
N GLY A 113 11.20 -19.27 -13.70
CA GLY A 113 11.25 -20.08 -12.48
C GLY A 113 10.46 -21.38 -12.56
N LEU A 114 10.87 -22.36 -11.75
CA LEU A 114 10.32 -23.71 -11.67
C LEU A 114 9.04 -23.78 -10.84
N ILE A 115 8.96 -23.02 -9.75
CA ILE A 115 7.78 -23.01 -8.89
C ILE A 115 6.67 -22.24 -9.61
N LYS A 116 5.55 -22.90 -9.86
CA LYS A 116 4.43 -22.36 -10.62
C LYS A 116 3.43 -21.68 -9.69
N ASP A 117 2.79 -22.47 -8.83
CA ASP A 117 1.78 -22.02 -7.87
C ASP A 117 2.28 -22.27 -6.44
N VAL A 118 1.87 -21.40 -5.52
CA VAL A 118 2.23 -21.47 -4.10
C VAL A 118 1.02 -21.14 -3.23
N ASP A 119 0.72 -22.03 -2.28
CA ASP A 119 -0.21 -21.77 -1.18
C ASP A 119 0.54 -21.93 0.15
N LEU A 120 0.59 -20.83 0.91
CA LEU A 120 1.23 -20.75 2.21
C LEU A 120 0.16 -20.70 3.30
N THR A 121 0.28 -21.58 4.30
CA THR A 121 -0.58 -21.55 5.49
C THR A 121 0.26 -21.53 6.76
N GLY A 122 -0.07 -20.63 7.68
CA GLY A 122 0.58 -20.53 8.99
C GLY A 122 2.02 -20.04 8.88
N VAL A 123 2.20 -18.81 8.41
CA VAL A 123 3.51 -18.16 8.29
C VAL A 123 3.74 -17.26 9.50
N VAL A 124 4.82 -17.48 10.24
CA VAL A 124 5.21 -16.61 11.36
C VAL A 124 6.69 -16.28 11.25
N GLY A 125 7.04 -15.01 11.34
CA GLY A 125 8.45 -14.64 11.27
C GLY A 125 8.75 -13.17 11.53
N SER A 126 10.00 -12.82 11.28
CA SER A 126 10.48 -11.45 11.37
C SER A 126 11.42 -11.11 10.22
N ALA A 127 11.29 -9.88 9.75
CA ALA A 127 12.21 -9.28 8.79
C ALA A 127 12.95 -8.13 9.48
N HIS A 128 14.24 -8.07 9.25
CA HIS A 128 15.12 -7.05 9.82
C HIS A 128 15.79 -6.30 8.68
N MET A 129 15.59 -4.98 8.70
CA MET A 129 16.15 -4.02 7.77
C MET A 129 16.98 -3.04 8.59
N ASP A 130 18.27 -2.98 8.32
CA ASP A 130 19.12 -1.98 8.95
C ASP A 130 18.95 -0.61 8.27
N GLU A 131 19.85 0.32 8.55
CA GLU A 131 19.84 1.65 7.95
C GLU A 131 20.32 1.66 6.49
N HIS A 132 21.05 0.66 6.00
CA HIS A 132 21.55 0.55 4.62
C HIS A 132 20.75 -0.44 3.78
N TYR A 133 19.57 -0.88 4.23
CA TYR A 133 18.75 -1.84 3.51
C TYR A 133 18.41 -1.43 2.06
N GLN A 134 18.38 -0.12 1.75
CA GLN A 134 18.13 0.39 0.40
C GLN A 134 19.29 0.14 -0.57
N GLU A 135 20.50 -0.08 -0.06
CA GLU A 135 21.69 -0.40 -0.88
C GLU A 135 21.66 -1.88 -1.32
N VAL A 136 20.73 -2.68 -0.80
CA VAL A 136 20.58 -4.10 -1.08
C VAL A 136 19.19 -4.38 -1.61
N MET A 137 19.10 -5.12 -2.72
CA MET A 137 17.83 -5.70 -3.16
C MET A 137 17.68 -7.14 -2.65
N ASP A 138 16.43 -7.57 -2.47
CA ASP A 138 16.15 -8.98 -2.24
C ASP A 138 16.48 -9.79 -3.50
N GLU A 139 17.48 -10.66 -3.38
CA GLU A 139 17.92 -11.57 -4.44
C GLU A 139 17.49 -13.02 -4.19
N SER A 140 16.57 -13.26 -3.25
CA SER A 140 16.00 -14.57 -2.99
C SER A 140 15.48 -15.22 -4.28
N PHE A 141 14.81 -14.45 -5.13
CA PHE A 141 14.37 -14.88 -6.46
C PHE A 141 14.97 -14.00 -7.56
N SER A 142 15.03 -14.51 -8.79
CA SER A 142 15.47 -13.73 -9.96
C SER A 142 14.46 -12.63 -10.31
N ALA A 143 14.89 -11.59 -11.04
CA ALA A 143 14.00 -10.49 -11.46
C ALA A 143 12.83 -10.95 -12.34
N LYS A 144 13.05 -12.00 -13.13
CA LYS A 144 12.06 -12.59 -14.04
C LYS A 144 11.21 -13.67 -13.38
N TYR A 145 11.51 -14.01 -12.12
CA TYR A 145 10.74 -15.02 -11.40
C TYR A 145 9.31 -14.54 -11.20
N GLU A 146 8.39 -15.43 -11.53
CA GLU A 146 6.96 -15.18 -11.47
C GLU A 146 6.33 -16.32 -10.70
N PHE A 147 5.24 -16.08 -9.99
CA PHE A 147 4.30 -17.10 -9.53
C PHE A 147 2.98 -16.85 -10.26
N GLU A 148 2.36 -17.91 -10.78
CA GLU A 148 1.09 -17.78 -11.50
C GLU A 148 -0.07 -17.70 -10.52
N HIS A 149 -0.13 -18.58 -9.51
CA HIS A 149 -1.09 -18.43 -8.42
C HIS A 149 -0.37 -18.38 -7.09
N PHE A 150 -0.64 -17.33 -6.31
CA PHE A 150 -0.03 -17.15 -5.00
C PHE A 150 -1.09 -16.86 -3.94
N GLN A 151 -1.15 -17.72 -2.93
CA GLN A 151 -2.09 -17.61 -1.83
C GLN A 151 -1.37 -17.65 -0.48
N ILE A 152 -1.85 -16.82 0.45
CA ILE A 152 -1.42 -16.82 1.84
C ILE A 152 -2.65 -16.90 2.74
N ASN A 153 -2.64 -17.86 3.66
CA ASN A 153 -3.60 -18.00 4.75
C ASN A 153 -2.86 -17.90 6.08
N ASN A 154 -3.24 -16.93 6.92
CA ASN A 154 -2.63 -16.70 8.24
C ASN A 154 -1.10 -16.48 8.19
N LEU A 155 -0.70 -15.24 7.90
CA LEU A 155 0.68 -14.78 8.05
C LEU A 155 0.76 -13.73 9.17
N LYS A 156 1.79 -13.83 10.00
CA LYS A 156 2.18 -12.83 10.99
C LYS A 156 3.67 -12.53 10.84
N LEU A 157 3.97 -11.31 10.42
CA LEU A 157 5.33 -10.85 10.16
C LEU A 157 5.61 -9.59 10.98
N VAL A 158 6.70 -9.60 11.75
CA VAL A 158 7.20 -8.40 12.41
C VAL A 158 8.36 -7.82 11.62
N VAL A 159 8.14 -6.68 10.98
CA VAL A 159 9.16 -5.95 10.22
C VAL A 159 9.83 -4.93 11.15
N LYS A 160 11.13 -5.08 11.36
CA LYS A 160 11.95 -4.17 12.16
C LYS A 160 12.86 -3.40 11.23
N ARG A 161 12.64 -2.08 11.15
CA ARG A 161 13.52 -1.15 10.44
C ARG A 161 14.22 -0.26 11.46
N LYS A 162 15.51 0.06 11.25
CA LYS A 162 16.22 0.99 12.14
C LYS A 162 15.51 2.36 12.15
N ASN A 163 15.47 3.01 13.31
CA ASN A 163 14.83 4.33 13.51
C ASN A 163 13.32 4.39 13.18
N CYS A 164 12.64 3.25 13.03
CA CYS A 164 11.20 3.15 12.82
C CYS A 164 10.57 2.27 13.92
N PRO A 165 9.32 2.53 14.31
CA PRO A 165 8.55 1.59 15.11
C PRO A 165 8.49 0.21 14.41
N PRO A 166 8.56 -0.91 15.15
CA PRO A 166 8.31 -2.23 14.57
C PRO A 166 6.91 -2.27 13.94
N LEU A 167 6.82 -2.76 12.71
CA LEU A 167 5.57 -2.91 11.99
C LEU A 167 5.12 -4.36 12.07
N GLU A 168 4.02 -4.61 12.76
CA GLU A 168 3.37 -5.92 12.83
C GLU A 168 2.36 -6.04 11.70
N VAL A 169 2.67 -6.87 10.71
CA VAL A 169 1.80 -7.13 9.55
C VAL A 169 1.18 -8.50 9.71
N GLU A 170 -0.14 -8.55 9.72
CA GLU A 170 -0.91 -9.78 9.71
C GLU A 170 -1.70 -9.87 8.40
N ILE A 171 -1.66 -11.03 7.75
CA ILE A 171 -2.49 -11.32 6.58
C ILE A 171 -3.37 -12.51 6.96
N PHE A 172 -4.67 -12.28 7.06
CA PHE A 172 -5.63 -13.33 7.36
C PHE A 172 -5.86 -14.21 6.12
N ASN A 173 -6.05 -13.56 4.98
CA ASN A 173 -6.20 -14.22 3.68
C ASN A 173 -5.77 -13.26 2.56
N CYS A 174 -4.96 -13.77 1.64
CA CYS A 174 -4.51 -13.05 0.44
C CYS A 174 -4.50 -14.02 -0.75
N LYS A 175 -5.08 -13.59 -1.87
CA LYS A 175 -5.09 -14.33 -3.14
C LYS A 175 -4.63 -13.40 -4.25
N LEU A 176 -3.51 -13.75 -4.86
CA LEU A 176 -2.92 -13.03 -5.98
C LEU A 176 -3.05 -13.89 -7.25
N PRO A 177 -3.55 -13.30 -8.36
CA PRO A 177 -3.62 -13.98 -9.65
C PRO A 177 -2.25 -14.06 -10.34
N ARG A 178 -1.23 -13.42 -9.78
CA ARG A 178 0.17 -13.43 -10.18
C ARG A 178 1.00 -12.79 -9.07
N LEU A 179 2.25 -13.21 -8.88
CA LEU A 179 3.21 -12.51 -8.04
C LEU A 179 4.59 -12.47 -8.70
N ARG A 180 5.09 -11.27 -8.96
CA ARG A 180 6.43 -11.00 -9.51
C ARG A 180 7.24 -10.20 -8.51
N ARG A 181 8.53 -10.53 -8.38
CA ARG A 181 9.44 -9.87 -7.44
C ARG A 181 9.49 -8.34 -7.65
N ASN A 182 9.74 -7.90 -8.88
CA ASN A 182 9.86 -6.48 -9.19
C ASN A 182 8.52 -5.73 -9.15
N TRP A 183 7.38 -6.41 -9.23
CA TRP A 183 6.05 -5.77 -9.31
C TRP A 183 5.18 -6.09 -8.09
N ILE A 184 5.80 -6.43 -6.96
CA ILE A 184 5.11 -6.90 -5.76
C ILE A 184 3.98 -5.94 -5.34
N THR A 185 4.26 -4.64 -5.27
CA THR A 185 3.27 -3.62 -4.89
C THR A 185 2.09 -3.58 -5.87
N TYR A 186 2.35 -3.63 -7.18
CA TYR A 186 1.30 -3.68 -8.19
C TYR A 186 0.46 -4.95 -8.08
N ASP A 187 1.11 -6.10 -7.93
CA ASP A 187 0.45 -7.41 -7.87
C ASP A 187 -0.43 -7.52 -6.60
N PHE A 188 0.00 -6.97 -5.45
CA PHE A 188 -0.83 -6.85 -4.24
C PHE A 188 -2.02 -5.90 -4.43
N ILE A 189 -1.85 -4.78 -5.13
CA ILE A 189 -2.95 -3.87 -5.47
C ILE A 189 -3.94 -4.55 -6.43
N ASN A 190 -3.47 -5.47 -7.27
CA ASN A 190 -4.31 -6.25 -8.17
C ASN A 190 -4.89 -7.53 -7.55
N ALA A 191 -4.65 -7.81 -6.26
CA ALA A 191 -5.16 -9.01 -5.59
C ALA A 191 -6.68 -9.19 -5.77
N ASP A 192 -7.11 -10.45 -5.90
CA ASP A 192 -8.53 -10.79 -6.02
C ASP A 192 -9.25 -10.63 -4.67
N ALA A 193 -8.55 -11.00 -3.60
CA ALA A 193 -8.99 -10.82 -2.23
C ALA A 193 -7.77 -10.61 -1.32
N PHE A 194 -7.83 -9.59 -0.47
CA PHE A 194 -6.83 -9.38 0.57
C PHE A 194 -7.48 -8.84 1.84
N SER A 195 -7.14 -9.44 2.96
CA SER A 195 -7.58 -9.03 4.30
C SER A 195 -6.47 -9.30 5.31
N GLY A 196 -6.24 -8.33 6.19
CA GLY A 196 -5.17 -8.39 7.16
C GLY A 196 -5.27 -7.26 8.17
N SER A 197 -4.23 -7.08 8.95
CA SER A 197 -4.07 -5.93 9.84
C SER A 197 -2.63 -5.43 9.84
N ILE A 198 -2.45 -4.15 10.13
CA ILE A 198 -1.14 -3.56 10.39
C ILE A 198 -1.20 -2.90 11.75
N ASN A 199 -0.33 -3.33 12.67
CA ASN A 199 -0.34 -2.92 14.07
C ASN A 199 -1.73 -3.07 14.72
N GLY A 200 -2.53 -4.05 14.29
CA GLY A 200 -3.90 -4.27 14.76
C GLY A 200 -4.99 -3.44 14.06
N SER A 201 -4.63 -2.48 13.20
CA SER A 201 -5.58 -1.72 12.39
C SER A 201 -5.94 -2.50 11.13
N LEU A 202 -7.24 -2.69 10.87
CA LEU A 202 -7.73 -3.58 9.81
C LEU A 202 -7.39 -3.01 8.43
N ILE A 203 -6.89 -3.87 7.55
CA ILE A 203 -6.67 -3.57 6.13
C ILE A 203 -7.47 -4.54 5.28
N THR A 204 -8.23 -3.99 4.34
CA THR A 204 -8.98 -4.78 3.36
C THR A 204 -8.74 -4.24 1.96
N LEU A 205 -8.63 -5.15 1.02
CA LEU A 205 -8.58 -4.82 -0.39
C LEU A 205 -9.52 -5.74 -1.16
N HIS A 206 -10.44 -5.12 -1.89
CA HIS A 206 -11.50 -5.81 -2.62
C HIS A 206 -11.80 -5.12 -3.94
N LYS A 207 -12.20 -5.89 -4.94
CA LYS A 207 -12.71 -5.33 -6.19
C LYS A 207 -14.09 -4.72 -5.94
N ARG A 208 -14.31 -3.47 -6.33
CA ARG A 208 -15.64 -2.85 -6.24
C ARG A 208 -16.59 -3.53 -7.22
N GLN A 209 -17.71 -4.05 -6.71
CA GLN A 209 -18.82 -4.45 -7.57
C GLN A 209 -19.45 -3.17 -8.16
N ASN A 210 -19.27 -2.93 -9.46
CA ASN A 210 -19.90 -1.79 -10.13
C ASN A 210 -21.43 -1.97 -10.08
N GLN A 211 -22.13 -1.18 -9.27
CA GLN A 211 -23.60 -1.05 -9.36
C GLN A 211 -24.05 -0.48 -10.72
N PHE A 212 -23.14 0.14 -11.49
CA PHE A 212 -23.38 0.69 -12.82
C PHE A 212 -23.00 -0.24 -13.98
N ALA A 213 -22.56 -1.48 -13.74
CA ALA A 213 -22.29 -2.44 -14.81
C ALA A 213 -23.54 -2.73 -15.69
N LYS A 214 -24.76 -2.42 -15.19
CA LYS A 214 -25.99 -2.50 -15.98
C LYS A 214 -26.27 -1.28 -16.87
N PHE A 215 -25.64 -0.13 -16.62
CA PHE A 215 -25.81 1.06 -17.46
C PHE A 215 -24.78 1.13 -18.59
N SER A 216 -23.58 0.57 -18.42
CA SER A 216 -22.61 0.44 -19.51
C SER A 216 -23.14 -0.44 -20.66
N ALA A 217 -23.99 -1.43 -20.35
CA ALA A 217 -24.65 -2.29 -21.35
C ALA A 217 -25.73 -1.59 -22.19
N LEU A 218 -26.04 -0.31 -21.93
CA LEU A 218 -27.03 0.49 -22.66
C LEU A 218 -26.39 1.59 -23.52
N ASP A 219 -25.11 1.90 -23.30
CA ASP A 219 -24.36 2.82 -24.14
C ASP A 219 -23.55 2.02 -25.16
N HIS A 220 -23.91 2.11 -26.44
CA HIS A 220 -23.22 1.47 -27.57
C HIS A 220 -21.81 2.03 -27.86
N THR A 221 -21.12 2.56 -26.84
CA THR A 221 -19.74 3.08 -26.87
C THR A 221 -18.83 2.28 -25.94
N GLU A 222 -19.00 0.95 -25.91
CA GLU A 222 -18.40 0.04 -24.92
C GLU A 222 -16.86 -0.12 -24.98
N ASP A 223 -16.16 0.42 -25.98
CA ASP A 223 -14.71 0.15 -26.14
C ASP A 223 -13.75 1.19 -25.53
N THR A 224 -14.24 2.24 -24.86
CA THR A 224 -13.37 3.40 -24.52
C THR A 224 -13.06 3.61 -23.04
N ASN A 225 -13.53 2.76 -22.12
CA ASN A 225 -13.12 2.87 -20.71
C ASN A 225 -11.90 1.98 -20.42
N PRO A 226 -10.68 2.54 -20.24
CA PRO A 226 -9.48 1.75 -19.96
C PRO A 226 -9.48 1.09 -18.58
N TRP A 227 -10.44 1.45 -17.70
CA TRP A 227 -10.51 0.97 -16.32
C TRP A 227 -11.72 0.05 -16.10
N LYS A 228 -11.59 -1.23 -16.46
CA LYS A 228 -12.63 -2.25 -16.22
C LYS A 228 -12.75 -2.66 -14.74
N LYS A 229 -11.68 -2.53 -13.95
CA LYS A 229 -11.63 -2.99 -12.53
C LYS A 229 -11.16 -1.86 -11.62
N ILE A 230 -11.96 -1.52 -10.61
CA ILE A 230 -11.58 -0.62 -9.52
C ILE A 230 -11.30 -1.47 -8.29
N THR A 231 -10.07 -1.42 -7.78
CA THR A 231 -9.70 -2.00 -6.49
C THR A 231 -9.89 -0.96 -5.40
N ARG A 232 -10.61 -1.28 -4.34
CA ARG A 232 -10.69 -0.43 -3.14
C ARG A 232 -9.80 -0.99 -2.04
N LEU A 233 -8.80 -0.21 -1.64
CA LEU A 233 -8.02 -0.41 -0.42
C LEU A 233 -8.66 0.41 0.71
N ARG A 234 -8.83 -0.20 1.87
CA ARG A 234 -9.32 0.46 3.09
C ARG A 234 -8.43 0.09 4.27
N ILE A 235 -8.03 1.11 5.04
CA ILE A 235 -7.33 0.98 6.32
C ILE A 235 -8.19 1.67 7.38
N ASP A 236 -8.58 0.94 8.41
CA ASP A 236 -9.47 1.42 9.47
C ASP A 236 -8.70 1.77 10.74
N GLN A 237 -8.86 3.01 11.22
CA GLN A 237 -8.30 3.51 12.49
C GLN A 237 -6.81 3.18 12.67
N LEU A 238 -5.99 3.55 11.68
CA LEU A 238 -4.53 3.44 11.78
C LEU A 238 -4.00 4.40 12.83
N ASP A 239 -3.45 3.86 13.92
CA ASP A 239 -2.80 4.66 14.95
C ASP A 239 -1.49 5.22 14.41
N LEU A 240 -1.46 6.55 14.23
CA LEU A 240 -0.30 7.25 13.70
C LEU A 240 0.92 7.07 14.59
N ALA A 241 0.76 7.03 15.92
CA ALA A 241 1.90 6.91 16.85
C ALA A 241 2.67 5.58 16.68
N ARG A 242 2.00 4.55 16.16
CA ARG A 242 2.59 3.22 15.93
C ARG A 242 3.21 3.09 14.54
N VAL A 243 2.95 4.02 13.64
CA VAL A 243 3.37 3.96 12.23
C VAL A 243 4.33 5.10 11.88
N THR A 244 4.18 6.28 12.48
CA THR A 244 5.02 7.46 12.22
C THR A 244 6.26 7.43 13.11
N GLY A 245 7.38 6.96 12.53
CA GLY A 245 8.69 7.08 13.17
C GLY A 245 9.30 8.48 13.04
N PRO A 246 10.45 8.74 13.71
CA PRO A 246 11.24 9.95 13.51
C PRO A 246 11.60 10.26 12.05
N VAL A 247 11.73 9.21 11.22
CA VAL A 247 12.07 9.29 9.79
C VAL A 247 10.84 9.35 8.88
N SER A 248 9.62 9.34 9.44
CA SER A 248 8.39 9.52 8.67
C SER A 248 8.21 10.98 8.24
N LYS A 249 7.61 11.21 7.06
CA LYS A 249 7.20 12.57 6.63
C LYS A 249 6.09 13.17 7.50
N LEU A 250 5.45 12.34 8.32
CA LEU A 250 4.48 12.75 9.35
C LEU A 250 5.08 12.76 10.77
N ASN A 251 6.41 12.90 10.92
CA ASN A 251 7.10 12.95 12.22
C ASN A 251 6.64 14.10 13.17
N TRP A 252 5.90 15.06 12.65
CA TRP A 252 5.29 16.18 13.36
C TRP A 252 3.93 15.83 13.97
N LEU A 253 3.32 14.70 13.58
CA LEU A 253 2.12 14.13 14.21
C LEU A 253 2.53 13.17 15.32
N ARG A 254 2.05 13.40 16.54
CA ARG A 254 2.40 12.61 17.74
C ARG A 254 1.39 11.52 18.03
N SER A 255 0.11 11.79 17.83
CA SER A 255 -0.97 10.85 18.08
C SER A 255 -2.22 11.24 17.30
N GLY A 256 -3.18 10.31 17.27
CA GLY A 256 -4.40 10.39 16.50
C GLY A 256 -4.49 9.19 15.56
N SER A 257 -5.66 8.97 14.99
CA SER A 257 -5.89 7.86 14.07
C SER A 257 -6.33 8.34 12.70
N VAL A 258 -5.96 7.57 11.68
CA VAL A 258 -6.34 7.82 10.29
C VAL A 258 -7.20 6.67 9.77
N GLU A 259 -8.30 7.02 9.10
CA GLU A 259 -8.98 6.11 8.20
C GLU A 259 -8.61 6.48 6.76
N LEU A 260 -8.12 5.50 6.01
CA LEU A 260 -7.71 5.67 4.62
C LEU A 260 -8.60 4.81 3.73
N THR A 261 -9.18 5.41 2.70
CA THR A 261 -9.80 4.70 1.58
C THR A 261 -9.13 5.14 0.29
N VAL A 262 -8.64 4.19 -0.51
CA VAL A 262 -8.05 4.45 -1.82
C VAL A 262 -8.78 3.63 -2.87
N ASP A 263 -9.40 4.29 -3.83
CA ASP A 263 -9.95 3.65 -5.03
C ASP A 263 -8.89 3.69 -6.13
N ILE A 264 -8.38 2.51 -6.50
CA ILE A 264 -7.28 2.34 -7.44
C ILE A 264 -7.83 1.78 -8.75
N MET A 265 -7.62 2.51 -9.83
CA MET A 265 -8.02 2.15 -11.18
C MET A 265 -6.79 1.65 -11.93
N LEU A 266 -6.76 0.35 -12.18
CA LEU A 266 -5.66 -0.31 -12.89
C LEU A 266 -5.99 -0.41 -14.39
N PRO A 267 -4.97 -0.31 -15.27
CA PRO A 267 -5.17 -0.56 -16.70
C PRO A 267 -5.53 -2.03 -16.94
N THR A 268 -6.30 -2.30 -17.99
CA THR A 268 -6.71 -3.67 -18.34
C THR A 268 -5.54 -4.55 -18.82
N GLU A 269 -5.56 -5.82 -18.40
CA GLU A 269 -4.58 -6.85 -18.80
C GLU A 269 -4.92 -7.53 -20.15
N ASP A 270 -6.11 -7.26 -20.72
CA ASP A 270 -6.56 -7.79 -22.03
C ASP A 270 -5.70 -7.28 -23.20
N ASP A 271 -4.83 -6.29 -22.98
CA ASP A 271 -3.80 -5.87 -23.93
C ASP A 271 -2.57 -6.80 -23.95
N SER A 272 -2.62 -7.96 -23.30
CA SER A 272 -1.48 -8.90 -23.26
C SER A 272 -1.16 -9.53 -24.62
N ASP A 273 -2.12 -9.59 -25.55
CA ASP A 273 -1.82 -9.91 -26.95
C ASP A 273 -1.13 -8.73 -27.66
N SER A 274 -1.45 -7.49 -27.28
CA SER A 274 -0.69 -6.29 -27.64
C SER A 274 0.74 -6.32 -27.07
N ILE A 275 0.95 -6.93 -25.88
CA ILE A 275 2.29 -7.12 -25.27
C ILE A 275 3.15 -8.10 -26.09
N LYS A 276 2.56 -9.09 -26.79
CA LYS A 276 3.31 -9.96 -27.71
C LYS A 276 3.66 -9.25 -29.02
N GLU A 277 2.84 -8.31 -29.47
CA GLU A 277 3.10 -7.47 -30.65
C GLU A 277 4.09 -6.33 -30.35
N LEU A 278 4.19 -5.89 -29.08
CA LEU A 278 5.16 -4.93 -28.53
C LEU A 278 6.59 -5.48 -28.38
N LEU A 279 6.79 -6.80 -28.44
CA LEU A 279 8.12 -7.43 -28.42
C LEU A 279 8.76 -7.51 -29.83
N LEU A 280 8.10 -6.97 -30.87
CA LEU A 280 8.72 -6.73 -32.16
C LEU A 280 9.57 -5.45 -32.10
N PRO A 281 10.85 -5.47 -32.51
CA PRO A 281 11.69 -4.28 -32.49
C PRO A 281 11.14 -3.27 -33.52
N GLY A 282 10.47 -2.21 -33.05
CA GLY A 282 9.96 -1.15 -33.92
C GLY A 282 8.88 -0.20 -33.36
N ASN A 283 8.21 -0.51 -32.25
CA ASN A 283 7.13 0.33 -31.69
C ASN A 283 7.43 0.82 -30.26
N GLU A 284 8.32 1.80 -30.13
CA GLU A 284 8.72 2.41 -28.85
C GLU A 284 7.66 3.38 -28.27
N THR A 285 6.61 3.74 -29.02
CA THR A 285 5.72 4.87 -28.69
C THR A 285 4.45 4.53 -27.90
N MET A 286 4.14 3.25 -27.61
CA MET A 286 2.87 2.87 -26.94
C MET A 286 3.02 2.26 -25.53
N GLU A 287 4.22 1.82 -25.12
CA GLU A 287 4.44 1.37 -23.73
C GLU A 287 4.33 2.53 -22.71
N GLU A 288 4.50 3.78 -23.15
CA GLU A 288 4.56 4.98 -22.30
C GLU A 288 3.20 5.46 -21.75
N ASN A 289 2.06 4.91 -22.16
CA ASN A 289 0.75 5.51 -21.86
C ASN A 289 -0.19 4.71 -20.95
N LYS A 290 0.35 3.78 -20.14
CA LYS A 290 -0.45 3.13 -19.08
C LYS A 290 -0.33 3.90 -17.76
N TYR A 291 -1.46 4.34 -17.24
CA TYR A 291 -1.53 5.11 -15.99
C TYR A 291 -2.38 4.38 -14.95
N VAL A 292 -1.94 4.47 -13.71
CA VAL A 292 -2.72 4.08 -12.53
C VAL A 292 -3.30 5.35 -11.92
N VAL A 293 -4.62 5.37 -11.76
CA VAL A 293 -5.33 6.47 -11.09
C VAL A 293 -5.70 6.01 -9.69
N MET A 294 -5.41 6.84 -8.69
CA MET A 294 -5.68 6.54 -7.28
C MET A 294 -6.46 7.70 -6.65
N ASP A 295 -7.70 7.43 -6.28
CA ASP A 295 -8.56 8.38 -5.57
C ASP A 295 -8.46 8.14 -4.07
N PHE A 296 -7.80 9.05 -3.36
CA PHE A 296 -7.60 8.99 -1.92
C PHE A 296 -8.74 9.70 -1.19
N LYS A 297 -9.15 9.11 -0.07
CA LYS A 297 -9.98 9.73 0.96
C LYS A 297 -9.35 9.43 2.32
N VAL A 298 -8.95 10.49 3.02
CA VAL A 298 -8.29 10.41 4.33
C VAL A 298 -9.17 11.09 5.36
N ASN A 299 -9.57 10.36 6.40
CA ASN A 299 -10.23 10.93 7.58
C ASN A 299 -9.23 10.94 8.73
N PHE A 300 -9.12 12.08 9.41
CA PHE A 300 -8.28 12.23 10.57
C PHE A 300 -9.14 12.32 11.83
N HIS A 301 -8.68 11.69 12.91
CA HIS A 301 -9.35 11.66 14.19
C HIS A 301 -8.38 11.98 15.31
N ASP A 302 -8.79 12.88 16.21
CA ASP A 302 -8.11 13.24 17.46
C ASP A 302 -6.61 13.52 17.27
N LEU A 303 -6.29 14.32 16.24
CA LEU A 303 -4.91 14.62 15.90
C LEU A 303 -4.25 15.49 16.97
N HIS A 304 -3.03 15.12 17.33
CA HIS A 304 -2.14 15.95 18.12
C HIS A 304 -0.80 16.10 17.41
N ALA A 305 -0.37 17.34 17.23
CA ALA A 305 0.82 17.70 16.47
C ALA A 305 1.87 18.37 17.36
N ARG A 306 3.13 18.39 16.91
CA ARG A 306 4.22 19.11 17.54
C ARG A 306 5.22 19.56 16.50
N VAL A 307 6.00 20.59 16.84
CA VAL A 307 7.12 21.02 15.98
C VAL A 307 8.11 19.85 15.89
N PRO A 308 8.43 19.38 14.66
CA PRO A 308 9.35 18.26 14.50
C PRO A 308 10.80 18.73 14.71
N ALA A 309 11.68 17.79 15.06
CA ALA A 309 13.11 18.07 15.15
C ALA A 309 13.75 18.31 13.76
N LYS A 310 13.24 17.61 12.73
CA LYS A 310 13.63 17.77 11.34
C LYS A 310 12.39 18.06 10.50
N MET A 311 12.47 19.10 9.67
CA MET A 311 11.37 19.50 8.82
C MET A 311 11.07 18.41 7.77
N PRO A 312 9.78 18.15 7.45
CA PRO A 312 9.43 17.18 6.44
C PRO A 312 9.77 17.76 5.05
N CYS A 313 10.74 17.14 4.38
CA CYS A 313 11.20 17.52 3.05
C CYS A 313 11.04 16.36 2.07
N SER A 314 10.89 16.64 0.77
CA SER A 314 11.01 15.63 -0.29
C SER A 314 12.39 14.98 -0.26
N SER A 315 12.45 13.65 -0.41
CA SER A 315 13.74 12.94 -0.42
C SER A 315 14.47 13.09 -1.76
N LEU A 316 13.72 13.42 -2.83
CA LEU A 316 14.26 13.59 -4.18
C LEU A 316 14.87 14.97 -4.36
N THR A 317 14.18 16.01 -3.88
CA THR A 317 14.60 17.41 -4.08
C THR A 317 15.29 18.02 -2.86
N ASN A 318 15.18 17.36 -1.69
CA ASN A 318 15.54 17.91 -0.38
C ASN A 318 14.80 19.22 0.01
N ALA A 319 13.82 19.65 -0.77
CA ALA A 319 13.02 20.82 -0.48
C ALA A 319 11.93 20.51 0.57
N PRO A 320 11.69 21.41 1.54
CA PRO A 320 10.58 21.25 2.47
C PRO A 320 9.24 21.28 1.74
N TYR A 321 8.28 20.44 2.14
CA TYR A 321 6.94 20.45 1.51
C TYR A 321 6.13 21.71 1.86
N ILE A 322 6.44 22.31 3.00
CA ILE A 322 5.72 23.45 3.58
C ILE A 322 6.74 24.33 4.31
N SER A 323 6.52 25.64 4.38
CA SER A 323 7.42 26.52 5.12
C SER A 323 7.37 26.26 6.63
N GLU A 324 8.43 26.63 7.36
CA GLU A 324 8.46 26.43 8.82
C GLU A 324 7.34 27.24 9.52
N ALA A 325 7.10 28.46 9.04
CA ALA A 325 6.06 29.33 9.59
C ALA A 325 4.66 28.72 9.38
N ASP A 326 4.39 28.20 8.19
CA ASP A 326 3.11 27.58 7.86
C ASP A 326 2.90 26.28 8.64
N LEU A 327 3.94 25.45 8.77
CA LEU A 327 3.87 24.23 9.57
C LEU A 327 3.59 24.55 11.05
N ARG A 328 4.25 25.56 11.63
CA ARG A 328 3.96 25.99 13.01
C ARG A 328 2.53 26.49 13.17
N SER A 329 2.05 27.24 12.17
CA SER A 329 0.67 27.72 12.14
C SER A 329 -0.33 26.56 12.02
N LEU A 330 -0.04 25.54 11.20
CA LEU A 330 -0.84 24.33 11.07
C LEU A 330 -0.82 23.51 12.37
N ILE A 331 0.33 23.32 13.01
CA ILE A 331 0.44 22.62 14.30
C ILE A 331 -0.40 23.33 15.38
N THR A 332 -0.33 24.65 15.42
CA THR A 332 -1.12 25.46 16.36
C THR A 332 -2.60 25.29 16.08
N PHE A 333 -2.99 25.35 14.81
CA PHE A 333 -4.35 25.10 14.38
C PHE A 333 -4.83 23.72 14.81
N ILE A 334 -4.09 22.63 14.55
CA ILE A 334 -4.49 21.27 14.91
C ILE A 334 -4.66 21.09 16.42
N ASN A 335 -3.78 21.67 17.22
CA ASN A 335 -3.78 21.50 18.68
C ASN A 335 -4.79 22.39 19.42
N ASP A 336 -5.32 23.43 18.77
CA ASP A 336 -6.29 24.32 19.41
C ASP A 336 -7.61 23.59 19.66
N LYS A 337 -8.13 23.59 20.88
CA LYS A 337 -9.39 22.90 21.21
C LYS A 337 -10.63 23.66 20.72
N ARG A 338 -10.50 24.95 20.40
CA ARG A 338 -11.62 25.80 19.95
C ARG A 338 -11.77 25.82 18.43
N PHE A 339 -10.67 25.57 17.72
CA PHE A 339 -10.57 25.74 16.26
C PHE A 339 -9.84 24.59 15.56
N GLY A 340 -9.27 23.67 16.33
CA GLY A 340 -8.42 22.57 15.89
C GLY A 340 -9.01 21.19 16.12
N LEU A 341 -8.27 20.22 15.61
CA LEU A 341 -8.69 18.82 15.44
C LEU A 341 -8.58 18.01 16.74
N ALA A 342 -8.03 18.62 17.78
CA ALA A 342 -7.84 18.04 19.09
C ALA A 342 -9.11 18.18 19.96
N MET A 343 -10.17 17.44 19.66
CA MET A 343 -11.30 17.31 20.58
C MET A 343 -11.22 15.97 21.33
N ARG A 344 -11.11 16.00 22.67
CA ARG A 344 -11.62 14.89 23.48
C ARG A 344 -13.12 15.10 23.55
N THR A 345 -13.92 14.07 23.28
CA THR A 345 -15.34 14.01 23.61
C THR A 345 -15.56 14.63 24.98
N ALA A 346 -16.06 15.87 25.01
CA ALA A 346 -16.34 16.55 26.26
C ALA A 346 -17.56 15.86 26.86
N GLU A 347 -17.35 15.27 28.02
CA GLU A 347 -18.39 14.90 28.96
C GLU A 347 -19.39 16.05 29.08
N THR A 348 -20.66 15.67 29.06
CA THR A 348 -21.85 16.46 29.36
C THR A 348 -21.57 17.55 30.38
N TRP A 349 -21.76 18.80 29.97
CA TRP A 349 -21.96 19.89 30.92
C TRP A 349 -23.38 19.72 31.44
N ASP A 350 -23.51 19.05 32.59
CA ASP A 350 -24.72 19.16 33.41
C ASP A 350 -24.85 20.63 33.82
N ILE A 351 -25.77 21.34 33.18
CA ILE A 351 -26.22 22.65 33.63
C ILE A 351 -27.41 22.37 34.54
N ASP A 352 -27.14 22.48 35.85
CA ASP A 352 -28.14 22.45 36.92
C ASP A 352 -29.32 23.41 36.62
N GLU A 353 -30.52 22.92 36.90
CA GLU A 353 -31.78 23.61 36.76
C GLU A 353 -31.93 24.83 37.72
N ASN A 354 -32.17 26.00 37.11
CA ASN A 354 -33.24 27.00 37.34
C ASN A 354 -33.60 27.46 38.78
N PRO A 355 -33.78 28.78 39.06
CA PRO A 355 -35.14 29.36 39.00
C PRO A 355 -35.24 30.91 38.84
N PHE A 356 -36.31 31.40 38.18
CA PHE A 356 -36.67 32.82 37.84
C PHE A 356 -35.94 33.34 36.59
N ASP A 357 -36.59 33.77 35.50
CA ASP A 357 -37.77 34.64 35.37
C ASP A 357 -38.37 34.47 33.96
N GLY A 358 -39.70 34.53 33.86
CA GLY A 358 -40.46 34.24 32.66
C GLY A 358 -40.77 35.47 31.82
N SER A 359 -40.54 35.38 30.52
CA SER A 359 -41.37 36.08 29.53
C SER A 359 -41.23 35.43 28.17
N ASP A 360 -42.34 34.84 27.71
CA ASP A 360 -42.57 34.43 26.33
C ASP A 360 -42.26 35.57 25.36
N LEU A 361 -41.38 35.34 24.38
CA LEU A 361 -41.37 36.04 23.10
C LEU A 361 -40.56 35.26 22.06
N ALA A 362 -41.27 34.85 21.02
CA ALA A 362 -40.82 34.46 19.68
C ALA A 362 -39.85 33.27 19.56
N THR A 363 -40.34 32.24 18.86
CA THR A 363 -39.54 31.24 18.13
C THR A 363 -38.34 31.89 17.43
N GLU A 364 -37.15 31.68 17.98
CA GLU A 364 -35.89 31.89 17.26
C GLU A 364 -35.62 30.70 16.32
N PRO A 365 -35.09 30.95 15.11
CA PRO A 365 -34.80 29.91 14.15
C PRO A 365 -33.53 29.15 14.54
N ASP A 366 -33.69 27.83 14.66
CA ASP A 366 -32.68 26.76 14.53
C ASP A 366 -31.26 27.16 14.98
N GLU A 367 -30.96 26.92 16.26
CA GLU A 367 -29.59 26.90 16.78
C GLU A 367 -28.72 26.13 15.79
N GLY A 368 -27.87 26.88 15.08
CA GLY A 368 -27.00 26.31 14.07
C GLY A 368 -26.23 25.16 14.68
N LYS A 369 -26.49 23.94 14.16
CA LYS A 369 -25.68 22.74 14.42
C LYS A 369 -24.23 23.20 14.42
N ALA A 370 -23.63 23.23 15.62
CA ALA A 370 -22.21 23.49 15.77
C ALA A 370 -21.51 22.57 14.77
N ALA A 371 -20.79 23.15 13.81
CA ALA A 371 -20.10 22.39 12.79
C ALA A 371 -19.29 21.30 13.50
N ASP A 372 -19.54 20.03 13.15
CA ASP A 372 -18.79 18.89 13.70
C ASP A 372 -17.30 19.24 13.55
N PRO A 373 -16.54 19.41 14.65
CA PRO A 373 -15.18 19.95 14.62
C PRO A 373 -14.15 18.98 14.02
N ARG A 374 -14.61 17.94 13.32
CA ARG A 374 -13.79 16.98 12.59
C ARG A 374 -13.31 17.60 11.29
N VAL A 375 -12.05 17.34 10.91
CA VAL A 375 -11.57 17.62 9.54
C VAL A 375 -12.55 16.94 8.59
N PRO A 376 -13.09 17.63 7.58
CA PRO A 376 -13.78 16.95 6.51
C PRO A 376 -12.81 15.96 5.85
N PRO A 377 -13.31 14.85 5.31
CA PRO A 377 -12.46 13.90 4.60
C PRO A 377 -11.62 14.62 3.53
N ILE A 378 -10.30 14.52 3.62
CA ILE A 378 -9.39 15.04 2.61
C ILE A 378 -9.44 14.10 1.42
N LYS A 379 -9.77 14.65 0.25
CA LYS A 379 -9.90 13.88 -0.98
C LYS A 379 -8.99 14.47 -2.05
N PHE A 380 -8.17 13.62 -2.65
CA PHE A 380 -7.29 13.99 -3.74
C PHE A 380 -7.09 12.81 -4.69
N ARG A 381 -6.67 13.11 -5.91
CA ARG A 381 -6.40 12.12 -6.95
C ARG A 381 -4.93 12.17 -7.30
N LEU A 382 -4.29 10.99 -7.33
CA LEU A 382 -2.97 10.82 -7.90
C LEU A 382 -3.06 10.06 -9.22
N VAL A 383 -2.25 10.46 -10.19
CA VAL A 383 -2.11 9.79 -11.48
C VAL A 383 -0.63 9.53 -11.70
N HIS A 384 -0.25 8.27 -11.83
CA HIS A 384 1.13 7.86 -12.04
C HIS A 384 1.24 6.91 -13.22
N ASN A 385 2.37 6.98 -13.93
CA ASN A 385 2.70 5.97 -14.93
C ASN A 385 2.82 4.58 -14.27
N LEU A 386 2.38 3.54 -14.97
CA LEU A 386 2.44 2.16 -14.51
C LEU A 386 3.88 1.73 -14.14
N ALA A 387 4.89 2.19 -14.87
CA ALA A 387 6.30 1.89 -14.61
C ALA A 387 6.77 2.39 -13.23
N ASN A 388 6.09 3.40 -12.66
CA ASN A 388 6.40 3.90 -11.31
C ASN A 388 5.98 2.91 -10.20
N PHE A 389 5.29 1.81 -10.53
CA PHE A 389 4.94 0.76 -9.57
C PHE A 389 5.93 -0.40 -9.55
N GLU A 390 6.94 -0.37 -10.42
CA GLU A 390 8.06 -1.31 -10.35
C GLU A 390 8.98 -0.97 -9.17
N LEU A 391 9.41 -2.01 -8.44
CA LEU A 391 10.33 -1.98 -7.31
C LEU A 391 9.91 -1.03 -6.16
N VAL A 392 8.61 -0.75 -6.01
CA VAL A 392 8.09 0.07 -4.91
C VAL A 392 8.15 -0.67 -3.58
N ASP A 393 8.77 -0.06 -2.57
CA ASP A 393 8.75 -0.52 -1.17
C ASP A 393 7.43 -0.12 -0.49
N MET A 394 6.48 -1.06 -0.46
CA MET A 394 5.17 -0.86 0.17
C MET A 394 5.27 -0.56 1.68
N VAL A 395 6.26 -1.11 2.38
CA VAL A 395 6.45 -0.89 3.83
C VAL A 395 6.87 0.55 4.10
N ALA A 396 7.74 1.10 3.26
CA ALA A 396 8.09 2.52 3.31
C ALA A 396 6.88 3.42 2.99
N CYS A 397 6.10 3.10 1.95
CA CYS A 397 4.89 3.85 1.59
C CYS A 397 3.87 3.90 2.73
N LEU A 398 3.60 2.78 3.40
CA LEU A 398 2.63 2.70 4.50
C LEU A 398 3.02 3.58 5.69
N GLY A 399 4.31 3.66 6.01
CA GLY A 399 4.79 4.52 7.10
C GLY A 399 5.17 5.93 6.68
N LEU A 400 5.04 6.25 5.39
CA LEU A 400 5.59 7.46 4.77
C LEU A 400 7.04 7.69 5.20
N HIS A 401 7.79 6.59 5.28
CA HIS A 401 9.18 6.58 5.70
C HIS A 401 10.07 6.80 4.50
N THR A 402 11.06 7.66 4.70
CA THR A 402 12.03 7.93 3.67
C THR A 402 13.40 8.08 4.30
N ASP A 403 14.35 7.38 3.75
CA ASP A 403 15.75 7.57 4.09
C ASP A 403 16.39 8.57 3.12
N PRO A 404 17.45 9.28 3.52
CA PRO A 404 18.17 10.18 2.63
C PRO A 404 18.73 9.40 1.43
N ALA A 405 18.74 10.02 0.25
CA ALA A 405 19.39 9.44 -0.93
C ALA A 405 20.86 9.10 -0.62
N ARG A 406 21.27 7.90 -1.04
CA ARG A 406 22.65 7.38 -0.90
C ARG A 406 23.22 7.13 -2.29
N ASP A 407 24.47 6.66 -2.34
CA ASP A 407 25.11 6.23 -3.58
C ASP A 407 24.45 4.92 -4.07
N LEU A 408 23.28 5.07 -4.67
CA LEU A 408 22.46 3.99 -5.21
C LEU A 408 22.71 3.89 -6.72
N SER A 409 22.57 2.68 -7.29
CA SER A 409 22.70 2.48 -8.73
C SER A 409 21.69 1.45 -9.23
N GLY A 410 21.28 1.56 -10.49
CA GLY A 410 20.43 0.57 -11.15
C GLY A 410 19.10 0.33 -10.44
N ALA A 411 18.85 -0.91 -10.02
CA ALA A 411 17.56 -1.31 -9.42
C ALA A 411 17.32 -0.68 -8.04
N GLN A 412 18.38 -0.43 -7.25
CA GLN A 412 18.26 0.26 -5.96
C GLN A 412 17.77 1.70 -6.16
N GLU A 413 18.37 2.41 -7.13
CA GLU A 413 18.01 3.78 -7.46
C GLU A 413 16.57 3.87 -7.96
N GLN A 414 16.16 2.96 -8.87
CA GLN A 414 14.78 2.89 -9.34
C GLN A 414 13.79 2.61 -8.19
N SER A 415 14.11 1.68 -7.29
CA SER A 415 13.28 1.39 -6.11
C SER A 415 13.11 2.61 -5.22
N PHE A 416 14.23 3.29 -4.93
CA PHE A 416 14.24 4.52 -4.15
C PHE A 416 13.41 5.61 -4.82
N GLU A 417 13.63 5.88 -6.10
CA GLU A 417 12.92 6.91 -6.84
C GLU A 417 11.42 6.66 -6.89
N ASN A 418 11.00 5.46 -7.30
CA ASN A 418 9.59 5.13 -7.47
C ASN A 418 8.83 5.19 -6.14
N THR A 419 9.44 4.68 -5.07
CA THR A 419 8.87 4.74 -3.72
C THR A 419 8.73 6.20 -3.25
N ASN A 420 9.78 7.02 -3.39
CA ASN A 420 9.75 8.41 -2.93
C ASN A 420 8.87 9.30 -3.81
N LYS A 421 8.75 9.05 -5.11
CA LYS A 421 7.81 9.77 -6.01
C LYS A 421 6.37 9.62 -5.53
N LEU A 422 5.96 8.42 -5.12
CA LEU A 422 4.62 8.15 -4.58
C LEU A 422 4.39 8.83 -3.23
N ILE A 423 5.36 8.73 -2.31
CA ILE A 423 5.29 9.38 -0.99
C ILE A 423 5.23 10.89 -1.13
N ASP A 424 6.10 11.49 -1.95
CA ASP A 424 6.19 12.93 -2.15
C ASP A 424 4.90 13.49 -2.76
N ALA A 425 4.32 12.81 -3.76
CA ALA A 425 3.05 13.21 -4.37
C ALA A 425 1.89 13.18 -3.36
N ALA A 426 1.78 12.11 -2.57
CA ALA A 426 0.75 12.01 -1.54
C ALA A 426 0.92 13.06 -0.44
N MET A 427 2.16 13.33 -0.02
CA MET A 427 2.47 14.34 1.00
C MET A 427 2.16 15.76 0.54
N ALA A 428 2.50 16.10 -0.70
CA ALA A 428 2.24 17.42 -1.27
C ALA A 428 0.73 17.72 -1.33
N GLU A 429 -0.07 16.79 -1.86
CA GLU A 429 -1.53 16.92 -1.92
C GLU A 429 -2.16 17.00 -0.52
N MET A 430 -1.75 16.11 0.40
CA MET A 430 -2.27 16.07 1.76
C MET A 430 -2.01 17.37 2.51
N LEU A 431 -0.77 17.87 2.48
CA LEU A 431 -0.40 19.11 3.18
C LEU A 431 -1.04 20.34 2.54
N GLY A 432 -1.10 20.39 1.20
CA GLY A 432 -1.76 21.47 0.47
C GLY A 432 -3.24 21.59 0.87
N LEU A 433 -3.96 20.47 0.92
CA LEU A 433 -5.37 20.44 1.30
C LEU A 433 -5.60 20.73 2.79
N LEU A 434 -4.71 20.28 3.68
CA LEU A 434 -4.76 20.64 5.11
C LEU A 434 -4.61 22.14 5.32
N MET A 435 -3.70 22.78 4.56
CA MET A 435 -3.49 24.23 4.62
C MET A 435 -4.68 25.01 4.07
N LEU A 436 -5.19 24.59 2.91
CA LEU A 436 -6.39 25.20 2.32
C LEU A 436 -7.59 25.12 3.27
N TYR A 437 -7.79 23.97 3.92
CA TYR A 437 -8.87 23.79 4.89
C TYR A 437 -8.72 24.71 6.11
N LYS A 438 -7.50 24.86 6.63
CA LYS A 438 -7.19 25.79 7.72
C LYS A 438 -7.54 27.22 7.33
N GLU A 439 -7.15 27.68 6.14
CA GLU A 439 -7.44 29.04 5.66
C GLU A 439 -8.94 29.28 5.49
N GLU A 440 -9.66 28.32 4.90
CA GLU A 440 -11.10 28.40 4.69
C GLU A 440 -11.85 28.51 6.04
N LEU A 441 -11.47 27.72 7.05
CA LEU A 441 -12.06 27.82 8.38
C LEU A 441 -11.78 29.15 9.05
N GLN A 442 -10.55 29.66 8.96
CA GLN A 442 -10.21 30.97 9.51
C GLN A 442 -11.07 32.07 8.87
N GLN A 443 -11.27 32.02 7.54
CA GLN A 443 -12.13 32.98 6.85
C GLN A 443 -13.59 32.86 7.31
N ARG A 444 -14.16 31.64 7.36
CA ARG A 444 -15.54 31.42 7.82
C ARG A 444 -15.76 31.92 9.25
N LEU A 445 -14.76 31.76 10.13
CA LEU A 445 -14.81 32.27 11.49
C LEU A 445 -14.83 33.80 11.50
N ILE A 446 -13.95 34.45 10.75
CA ILE A 446 -13.93 35.91 10.62
C ILE A 446 -15.29 36.43 10.13
N GLU A 447 -15.87 35.78 9.12
CA GLU A 447 -17.20 36.10 8.61
C GLU A 447 -18.29 35.92 9.69
N ALA A 448 -18.26 34.80 10.43
CA ALA A 448 -19.23 34.53 11.50
C ALA A 448 -19.12 35.54 12.66
N TYR A 449 -17.89 35.92 13.05
CA TYR A 449 -17.65 36.95 14.06
C TYR A 449 -18.10 38.34 13.58
N SER A 450 -17.82 38.69 12.33
CA SER A 450 -18.29 39.95 11.71
C SER A 450 -19.82 40.05 11.73
N LYS A 451 -20.51 38.96 11.34
CA LYS A 451 -21.98 38.87 11.38
C LYS A 451 -22.55 38.97 12.79
N ARG A 452 -21.96 38.27 13.77
CA ARG A 452 -22.42 38.31 15.17
C ARG A 452 -22.19 39.67 15.85
N THR A 453 -21.17 40.40 15.44
CA THR A 453 -20.82 41.70 16.06
C THR A 453 -21.47 42.90 15.36
N ASN A 454 -22.35 42.69 14.36
CA ASN A 454 -22.94 43.75 13.53
C ASN A 454 -21.89 44.68 12.87
N PHE A 455 -20.65 44.20 12.71
CA PHE A 455 -19.56 44.99 12.12
C PHE A 455 -19.77 45.26 10.63
N GLU A 456 -20.60 44.47 9.93
CA GLU A 456 -21.04 44.75 8.55
C GLU A 456 -21.73 46.12 8.44
N ILE A 457 -22.52 46.51 9.44
CA ILE A 457 -23.19 47.82 9.48
C ILE A 457 -22.16 48.94 9.68
N PHE A 458 -21.18 48.72 10.54
CA PHE A 458 -20.11 49.69 10.80
C PHE A 458 -19.19 49.88 9.60
N PHE A 459 -18.78 48.79 8.92
CA PHE A 459 -17.92 48.86 7.74
C PHE A 459 -18.65 49.44 6.52
N ASN A 460 -19.91 49.05 6.26
CA ASN A 460 -20.69 49.66 5.20
C ASN A 460 -20.93 51.15 5.47
N ASN A 461 -21.28 51.54 6.70
CA ASN A 461 -21.46 52.95 7.04
C ASN A 461 -20.15 53.74 7.02
N PHE A 462 -19.00 53.12 7.33
CA PHE A 462 -17.69 53.77 7.28
C PHE A 462 -17.20 53.95 5.84
N ILE A 463 -17.38 52.96 4.96
CA ILE A 463 -17.06 53.09 3.53
C ILE A 463 -18.01 54.10 2.88
N LEU A 464 -19.31 54.06 3.16
CA LEU A 464 -20.27 55.04 2.68
C LEU A 464 -19.95 56.45 3.22
N GLY A 465 -19.54 56.54 4.49
CA GLY A 465 -19.11 57.78 5.14
C GLY A 465 -17.88 58.38 4.49
N ASN A 466 -16.85 57.57 4.19
CA ASN A 466 -15.65 58.02 3.46
C ASN A 466 -15.96 58.37 2.01
N LEU A 467 -16.86 57.65 1.33
CA LEU A 467 -17.27 57.96 -0.04
C LEU A 467 -18.06 59.28 -0.10
N ILE A 468 -18.91 59.55 0.88
CA ILE A 468 -19.63 60.83 1.04
C ILE A 468 -18.66 61.95 1.39
N LEU A 469 -17.65 61.70 2.24
CA LEU A 469 -16.63 62.69 2.60
C LEU A 469 -15.76 63.08 1.38
N VAL A 470 -15.37 62.09 0.57
CA VAL A 470 -14.63 62.30 -0.69
C VAL A 470 -15.52 62.98 -1.74
N GLY A 471 -16.80 62.60 -1.84
CA GLY A 471 -17.77 63.25 -2.73
C GLY A 471 -18.10 64.70 -2.36
N LEU A 472 -18.21 65.02 -1.06
CA LEU A 472 -18.42 66.38 -0.57
C LEU A 472 -17.15 67.25 -0.69
N GLY A 473 -15.96 66.66 -0.53
CA GLY A 473 -14.68 67.33 -0.76
C GLY A 473 -14.49 67.80 -2.22
N SER A 474 -15.05 67.07 -3.19
CA SER A 474 -15.01 67.46 -4.61
C SER A 474 -15.99 68.57 -5.00
N PHE A 475 -16.92 68.97 -4.14
CA PHE A 475 -17.86 70.08 -4.40
C PHE A 475 -17.44 71.41 -3.76
N VAL A 476 -16.35 71.43 -2.97
CA VAL A 476 -15.85 72.61 -2.23
C VAL A 476 -14.54 73.18 -2.84
N ILE A 477 -14.17 72.78 -4.05
CA ILE A 477 -13.05 73.38 -4.82
C ILE A 477 -13.57 74.11 -6.05
#